data_AF-A0A6A6TFS1-F1
#
_entry.id   AF-A0A6A6TFS1-F1
#
_cell.length_a   1.000
_cell.length_b   1.000
_cell.length_c   1.000
_cell.angle_alpha   90.00
_cell.angle_beta   90.00
_cell.angle_gamma   90.00
#
_symmetry.space_group_name_H-M   'P 1'
#
loop_
_entity.id
_entity.type
_entity.pdbx_description
1 polymer ?
#
loop_
_entity_poly.entity_id
_entity_poly.type
_entity_poly.pdbx_seq_one_letter_code
_entity_poly.pdbx_strand_id
1 'polypeptide(L)'
;MADFVHIDPLTMEGSDELPASTPQPTTANPSSGTKDDRSDLAFLDLHPFVRQSVLDKIYGCMIGSALGDTIGLYTEFLPKSACEKIYKEKRFSLVELVTECYADSHRNSFEPCAWTDDTDQALLILLSYLHSHSKPPSSITSPPSPSTPLSNLPQDFASRLQIWITQGLLALNRPPCGIGQLVGSVVSNPSYLSDPTATATTHWRKSHRHVAPNGSLMRTHPIALFCVGFPETAAWRVAADVGRTTHVDPRCVVSCCIVVCLIRGLVRGEITGEEDVDAAIERSYAWVCEQPELMNPGLDPELTRWEIERLLERKEFERHVYAEGLDELELESSREMGYVYKCLGSAVLTLRLGMRMVGVCGVQGKVGEVFERLITDLILQGGDADTNAAVAGALLGSLVGYARLPAHWSDGLAHKEWLMGKILRLTKAVGVVEGQVHEVEDEAANGGKTLMSKSELEDRDRGMLHKILSRDRERKEKEERRRNQGKGIGGWFKK
;
A
#
# COMPACT_ATOMS: atom_id res chain seq x y z
N MET A 1 -4.04 -39.20 26.99
CA MET A 1 -3.21 -40.42 26.86
C MET A 1 -3.63 -41.09 25.57
N ALA A 2 -2.85 -40.86 24.52
CA ALA A 2 -2.94 -41.54 23.24
C ALA A 2 -1.50 -41.60 22.69
N ASP A 3 -1.14 -42.78 22.20
CA ASP A 3 0.21 -43.31 22.13
C ASP A 3 1.11 -42.64 21.09
N PHE A 4 2.34 -42.33 21.51
CA PHE A 4 3.46 -41.99 20.63
C PHE A 4 4.11 -43.30 20.17
N VAL A 5 4.14 -43.52 18.86
CA VAL A 5 4.91 -44.61 18.24
C VAL A 5 6.35 -44.13 18.07
N HIS A 6 7.25 -44.77 18.81
CA HIS A 6 8.70 -44.69 18.64
C HIS A 6 9.11 -45.29 17.29
N ILE A 7 9.91 -44.57 16.51
CA ILE A 7 10.68 -45.12 15.40
C ILE A 7 12.16 -44.89 15.74
N ASP A 8 12.89 -45.99 15.92
CA ASP A 8 14.34 -46.00 16.13
C ASP A 8 15.09 -45.64 14.83
N PRO A 9 16.19 -44.87 14.90
CA PRO A 9 17.00 -44.54 13.74
C PRO A 9 17.91 -45.71 13.34
N LEU A 10 17.80 -46.13 12.08
CA LEU A 10 18.69 -47.08 11.44
C LEU A 10 20.11 -46.53 11.36
N THR A 11 21.04 -47.28 11.93
CA THR A 11 22.48 -47.20 11.73
C THR A 11 22.84 -47.59 10.31
N MET A 12 23.54 -46.71 9.59
CA MET A 12 24.28 -47.06 8.38
C MET A 12 25.73 -46.60 8.56
N GLU A 13 26.57 -47.56 8.90
CA GLU A 13 28.02 -47.51 8.71
C GLU A 13 28.31 -47.58 7.20
N GLY A 14 29.23 -46.74 6.73
CA GLY A 14 29.63 -46.68 5.32
C GLY A 14 30.67 -45.59 5.11
N SER A 15 31.91 -45.94 5.47
CA SER A 15 33.12 -45.18 5.19
C SER A 15 33.42 -45.14 3.69
N ASP A 16 33.61 -43.94 3.13
CA ASP A 16 34.48 -43.75 1.96
C ASP A 16 35.19 -42.40 2.09
N GLU A 17 36.51 -42.48 2.24
CA GLU A 17 37.47 -41.37 2.26
C GLU A 17 37.69 -40.82 0.85
N LEU A 18 37.60 -39.50 0.65
CA LEU A 18 38.29 -38.77 -0.43
C LEU A 18 38.60 -37.31 0.02
N PRO A 19 39.63 -36.66 -0.56
CA PRO A 19 40.66 -35.96 0.21
C PRO A 19 40.40 -34.46 0.47
N ALA A 20 41.06 -34.00 1.53
CA ALA A 20 41.14 -32.63 1.99
C ALA A 20 41.78 -31.67 0.98
N SER A 21 41.09 -30.56 0.69
CA SER A 21 41.70 -29.24 0.46
C SER A 21 40.62 -28.14 0.47
N THR A 22 40.29 -27.65 1.66
CA THR A 22 39.50 -26.43 1.83
C THR A 22 40.46 -25.24 1.95
N PRO A 23 40.43 -24.25 1.05
CA PRO A 23 41.06 -22.96 1.33
C PRO A 23 40.19 -22.21 2.35
N GLN A 24 40.82 -21.68 3.40
CA GLN A 24 40.19 -20.80 4.38
C GLN A 24 39.47 -19.62 3.68
N PRO A 25 38.28 -19.19 4.16
CA PRO A 25 37.68 -17.96 3.69
C PRO A 25 38.49 -16.78 4.22
N THR A 26 39.26 -16.17 3.32
CA THR A 26 39.88 -14.85 3.55
C THR A 26 38.79 -13.83 3.79
N THR A 27 38.86 -13.17 4.95
CA THR A 27 38.05 -12.00 5.32
C THR A 27 38.28 -10.87 4.32
N ALA A 28 37.41 -10.76 3.33
CA ALA A 28 37.37 -9.62 2.41
C ALA A 28 36.31 -8.62 2.90
N ASN A 29 36.78 -7.49 3.43
CA ASN A 29 35.99 -6.28 3.60
C ASN A 29 35.33 -5.90 2.27
N PRO A 30 34.00 -5.69 2.19
CA PRO A 30 33.39 -5.06 1.03
C PRO A 30 33.50 -3.54 1.19
N SER A 31 34.70 -3.00 0.99
CA SER A 31 34.87 -1.60 0.61
C SER A 31 34.98 -1.53 -0.92
N SER A 32 33.86 -1.43 -1.62
CA SER A 32 33.83 -0.97 -3.03
C SER A 32 32.48 -0.36 -3.39
N GLY A 33 32.08 0.65 -2.63
CA GLY A 33 31.03 1.58 -3.05
C GLY A 33 31.60 2.56 -4.08
N THR A 34 31.56 2.21 -5.36
CA THR A 34 31.57 3.16 -6.49
C THR A 34 31.02 2.49 -7.76
N LYS A 35 29.70 2.37 -7.86
CA LYS A 35 28.97 2.33 -9.13
C LYS A 35 27.70 3.15 -8.97
N ASP A 36 27.87 4.46 -9.14
CA ASP A 36 26.90 5.43 -9.62
C ASP A 36 25.48 5.40 -9.02
N ASP A 37 25.32 5.96 -7.81
CA ASP A 37 24.02 6.37 -7.23
C ASP A 37 23.40 7.59 -7.94
N ARG A 38 23.75 7.84 -9.21
CA ARG A 38 23.19 8.95 -9.99
C ARG A 38 21.82 8.57 -10.53
N SER A 39 20.86 9.47 -10.35
CA SER A 39 19.52 9.38 -10.93
C SER A 39 19.59 9.23 -12.46
N ASP A 40 19.28 8.04 -12.99
CA ASP A 40 19.14 7.74 -14.41
C ASP A 40 17.75 8.13 -14.92
N LEU A 41 17.64 9.41 -15.26
CA LEU A 41 16.48 9.99 -15.94
C LEU A 41 16.73 10.17 -17.45
N ALA A 42 17.86 9.67 -17.98
CA ALA A 42 18.20 9.84 -19.40
C ALA A 42 17.16 9.18 -20.31
N PHE A 43 16.47 8.14 -19.84
CA PHE A 43 15.38 7.49 -20.56
C PHE A 43 14.20 8.45 -20.87
N LEU A 44 14.00 9.52 -20.09
CA LEU A 44 12.96 10.51 -20.33
C LEU A 44 13.20 11.31 -21.62
N ASP A 45 14.47 11.43 -22.03
CA ASP A 45 14.90 12.20 -23.19
C ASP A 45 14.95 11.39 -24.49
N LEU A 46 14.62 10.09 -24.43
CA LEU A 46 14.55 9.23 -25.62
C LEU A 46 13.52 9.74 -26.64
N HIS A 47 12.39 10.27 -26.16
CA HIS A 47 11.36 10.88 -27.00
C HIS A 47 10.42 11.78 -26.17
N PRO A 48 9.90 12.92 -26.67
CA PRO A 48 8.94 13.76 -25.93
C PRO A 48 7.72 13.02 -25.38
N PHE A 49 7.23 12.00 -26.11
CA PHE A 49 6.13 11.15 -25.65
C PHE A 49 6.48 10.26 -24.45
N VAL A 50 7.77 9.92 -24.23
CA VAL A 50 8.19 9.12 -23.07
C VAL A 50 7.98 9.94 -21.80
N ARG A 51 8.48 11.18 -21.74
CA ARG A 51 8.24 12.08 -20.60
C ARG A 51 6.76 12.30 -20.34
N GLN A 52 5.96 12.56 -21.38
CA GLN A 52 4.51 12.74 -21.21
C GLN A 52 3.81 11.47 -20.72
N SER A 53 4.23 10.29 -21.20
CA SER A 53 3.71 9.02 -20.72
C SER A 53 4.11 8.75 -19.27
N VAL A 54 5.34 9.04 -18.87
CA VAL A 54 5.81 8.92 -17.49
C VAL A 54 4.99 9.83 -16.58
N LEU A 55 4.73 11.06 -17.00
CA LEU A 55 3.87 11.99 -16.26
C LEU A 55 2.46 11.43 -16.09
N ASP A 56 1.83 11.01 -17.18
CA ASP A 56 0.48 10.43 -17.15
C ASP A 56 0.40 9.22 -16.22
N LYS A 57 1.45 8.37 -16.19
CA LYS A 57 1.54 7.21 -15.29
C LYS A 57 1.82 7.58 -13.83
N ILE A 58 2.60 8.64 -13.55
CA ILE A 58 2.80 9.15 -12.17
C ILE A 58 1.48 9.63 -11.59
N TYR A 59 0.72 10.44 -12.35
CA TYR A 59 -0.62 10.86 -11.94
C TYR A 59 -1.57 9.68 -11.84
N GLY A 60 -1.50 8.75 -12.80
CA GLY A 60 -2.30 7.53 -12.83
C GLY A 60 -2.09 6.68 -11.57
N CYS A 61 -0.84 6.48 -11.16
CA CYS A 61 -0.49 5.74 -9.93
C CYS A 61 -1.13 6.36 -8.69
N MET A 62 -0.88 7.65 -8.46
CA MET A 62 -1.31 8.33 -7.23
C MET A 62 -2.83 8.49 -7.15
N ILE A 63 -3.47 8.91 -8.25
CA ILE A 63 -4.93 9.05 -8.30
C ILE A 63 -5.60 7.69 -8.36
N GLY A 64 -5.03 6.72 -9.09
CA GLY A 64 -5.55 5.35 -9.17
C GLY A 64 -5.57 4.68 -7.80
N SER A 65 -4.53 4.85 -6.97
CA SER A 65 -4.53 4.38 -5.58
C SER A 65 -5.64 5.02 -4.76
N ALA A 66 -5.77 6.35 -4.80
CA ALA A 66 -6.79 7.08 -4.03
C ALA A 66 -8.23 6.74 -4.48
N LEU A 67 -8.44 6.50 -5.78
CA LEU A 67 -9.71 6.03 -6.30
C LEU A 67 -10.01 4.59 -5.86
N GLY A 68 -9.01 3.72 -5.89
CA GLY A 68 -9.14 2.34 -5.42
C GLY A 68 -9.58 2.27 -3.97
N ASP A 69 -8.87 3.00 -3.10
CA ASP A 69 -9.21 3.21 -1.69
C ASP A 69 -10.67 3.71 -1.52
N THR A 70 -10.98 4.87 -2.13
CA THR A 70 -12.30 5.52 -2.00
C THR A 70 -13.45 4.62 -2.46
N ILE A 71 -13.26 3.88 -3.56
CA ILE A 71 -14.29 2.99 -4.10
C ILE A 71 -14.36 1.69 -3.29
N GLY A 72 -13.23 1.16 -2.82
CA GLY A 72 -13.20 -0.06 -2.00
C GLY A 72 -13.85 0.11 -0.63
N LEU A 73 -13.86 1.32 -0.06
CA LEU A 73 -14.61 1.64 1.16
C LEU A 73 -16.11 1.30 1.04
N TYR A 74 -16.68 1.28 -0.17
CA TYR A 74 -18.09 0.92 -0.36
C TYR A 74 -18.39 -0.52 0.06
N THR A 75 -17.41 -1.42 -0.01
CA THR A 75 -17.59 -2.88 0.19
C THR A 75 -16.67 -3.52 1.23
N GLU A 76 -15.70 -2.78 1.78
CA GLU A 76 -14.82 -3.21 2.88
C GLU A 76 -15.58 -3.92 4.04
N PHE A 77 -15.09 -5.02 4.59
CA PHE A 77 -15.75 -5.83 5.62
C PHE A 77 -17.13 -6.43 5.27
N LEU A 78 -17.69 -6.14 4.10
CA LEU A 78 -18.90 -6.81 3.64
C LEU A 78 -18.54 -8.18 3.05
N PRO A 79 -19.39 -9.20 3.27
CA PRO A 79 -19.27 -10.43 2.49
C PRO A 79 -19.72 -10.17 1.04
N LYS A 80 -19.17 -10.93 0.10
CA LYS A 80 -19.47 -10.82 -1.34
C LYS A 80 -20.96 -10.85 -1.64
N SER A 81 -21.69 -11.73 -0.97
CA SER A 81 -23.16 -11.84 -1.12
C SER A 81 -23.94 -10.60 -0.66
N ALA A 82 -23.37 -9.78 0.24
CA ALA A 82 -23.96 -8.49 0.61
C ALA A 82 -23.62 -7.42 -0.42
N CYS A 83 -22.38 -7.39 -0.92
CA CYS A 83 -21.95 -6.50 -1.99
C CYS A 83 -22.88 -6.61 -3.21
N GLU A 84 -23.16 -7.84 -3.67
CA GLU A 84 -24.05 -8.10 -4.81
C GLU A 84 -25.50 -7.66 -4.58
N LYS A 85 -25.97 -7.69 -3.33
CA LYS A 85 -27.34 -7.27 -2.98
C LYS A 85 -27.47 -5.76 -2.86
N ILE A 86 -26.46 -5.10 -2.32
CA ILE A 86 -26.43 -3.65 -2.08
C ILE A 86 -26.13 -2.93 -3.40
N TYR A 87 -25.11 -3.38 -4.14
CA TYR A 87 -24.61 -2.74 -5.35
C TYR A 87 -24.93 -3.55 -6.61
N LYS A 88 -26.21 -3.86 -6.82
CA LYS A 88 -26.71 -4.73 -7.91
C LYS A 88 -26.29 -4.26 -9.31
N GLU A 89 -26.24 -2.95 -9.50
CA GLU A 89 -25.92 -2.35 -10.79
C GLU A 89 -24.42 -2.43 -11.11
N LYS A 90 -23.56 -2.70 -10.12
CA LYS A 90 -22.10 -2.70 -10.26
C LYS A 90 -21.58 -1.40 -10.89
N ARG A 91 -22.19 -0.29 -10.51
CA ARG A 91 -21.83 1.06 -10.98
C ARG A 91 -21.66 1.96 -9.78
N PHE A 92 -20.52 2.63 -9.75
CA PHE A 92 -20.17 3.59 -8.70
C PHE A 92 -19.99 4.96 -9.36
N SER A 93 -20.38 6.02 -8.66
CA SER A 93 -20.21 7.39 -9.09
C SER A 93 -19.87 8.23 -7.88
N LEU A 94 -18.84 9.07 -8.01
CA LEU A 94 -18.46 10.08 -7.03
C LEU A 94 -19.00 11.48 -7.40
N VAL A 95 -19.59 11.62 -8.60
CA VAL A 95 -20.30 12.81 -9.06
C VAL A 95 -21.81 12.59 -9.04
N GLU A 96 -22.59 13.67 -9.05
CA GLU A 96 -24.06 13.61 -9.00
C GLU A 96 -24.65 12.85 -10.20
N LEU A 97 -25.51 11.83 -10.03
CA LEU A 97 -26.01 11.25 -8.77
C LEU A 97 -24.95 10.35 -8.10
N VAL A 98 -24.50 10.73 -6.89
CA VAL A 98 -23.48 9.99 -6.14
C VAL A 98 -24.04 8.65 -5.67
N THR A 99 -23.25 7.57 -5.81
CA THR A 99 -23.66 6.26 -5.28
C THR A 99 -23.74 6.32 -3.75
N GLU A 100 -24.89 5.98 -3.19
CA GLU A 100 -25.10 5.93 -1.74
C GLU A 100 -24.24 4.81 -1.13
N CYS A 101 -23.29 5.18 -0.27
CA CYS A 101 -22.50 4.23 0.48
C CYS A 101 -23.39 3.50 1.51
N TYR A 102 -23.18 2.19 1.68
CA TYR A 102 -23.83 1.45 2.77
C TYR A 102 -23.46 2.10 4.11
N ALA A 103 -24.46 2.63 4.81
CA ALA A 103 -24.22 3.32 6.07
C ALA A 103 -24.09 2.30 7.21
N ASP A 104 -22.96 2.29 7.90
CA ASP A 104 -22.70 1.51 9.12
C ASP A 104 -21.71 2.28 10.02
N SER A 105 -21.33 1.72 11.18
CA SER A 105 -20.38 2.40 12.08
C SER A 105 -19.01 2.66 11.46
N HIS A 106 -18.60 1.84 10.49
CA HIS A 106 -17.32 1.98 9.80
C HIS A 106 -17.39 3.10 8.78
N ARG A 107 -18.21 2.98 7.73
CA ARG A 107 -18.29 3.96 6.63
C ARG A 107 -18.77 5.33 7.07
N ASN A 108 -19.59 5.40 8.12
CA ASN A 108 -20.07 6.69 8.63
C ASN A 108 -18.96 7.54 9.26
N SER A 109 -17.82 6.93 9.59
CA SER A 109 -16.64 7.61 10.13
C SER A 109 -15.87 8.41 9.07
N PHE A 110 -16.11 8.13 7.79
CA PHE A 110 -15.41 8.77 6.69
C PHE A 110 -16.21 9.90 6.04
N GLU A 111 -15.47 10.85 5.49
CA GLU A 111 -16.00 11.93 4.65
C GLU A 111 -16.54 11.33 3.33
N PRO A 112 -17.71 11.77 2.83
CA PRO A 112 -18.23 11.30 1.55
C PRO A 112 -17.23 11.50 0.40
N CYS A 113 -17.15 10.51 -0.50
CA CYS A 113 -16.25 10.52 -1.66
C CYS A 113 -14.76 10.71 -1.33
N ALA A 114 -14.36 10.50 -0.08
CA ALA A 114 -12.98 10.56 0.36
C ALA A 114 -12.42 9.16 0.61
N TRP A 115 -11.09 9.09 0.62
CA TRP A 115 -10.30 7.91 0.92
C TRP A 115 -10.21 7.60 2.44
N THR A 116 -9.53 6.51 2.79
CA THR A 116 -9.32 5.99 4.16
C THR A 116 -7.87 6.22 4.64
N ASP A 117 -7.36 5.36 5.53
CA ASP A 117 -5.99 5.44 6.02
C ASP A 117 -4.94 4.96 5.02
N ASP A 118 -5.30 4.17 4.01
CA ASP A 118 -4.38 3.76 2.93
C ASP A 118 -3.77 4.98 2.25
N THR A 119 -4.63 5.87 1.74
CA THR A 119 -4.20 7.10 1.07
C THR A 119 -3.64 8.10 2.08
N ASP A 120 -4.25 8.29 3.26
CA ASP A 120 -3.71 9.21 4.27
C ASP A 120 -2.26 8.84 4.63
N GLN A 121 -1.95 7.57 4.87
CA GLN A 121 -0.61 7.13 5.23
C GLN A 121 0.36 7.15 4.02
N ALA A 122 -0.10 6.90 2.80
CA ALA A 122 0.69 7.13 1.60
C ALA A 122 1.06 8.61 1.43
N LEU A 123 0.14 9.52 1.77
CA LEU A 123 0.38 10.95 1.75
C LEU A 123 1.41 11.37 2.80
N LEU A 124 1.50 10.72 3.97
CA LEU A 124 2.57 11.02 4.94
C LEU A 124 3.95 10.77 4.35
N ILE A 125 4.10 9.70 3.55
CA ILE A 125 5.34 9.37 2.83
C ILE A 125 5.64 10.41 1.74
N LEU A 126 4.62 10.79 0.95
CA LEU A 126 4.74 11.84 -0.06
C LEU A 126 5.14 13.20 0.55
N LEU A 127 4.45 13.64 1.60
CA LEU A 127 4.70 14.92 2.25
C LEU A 127 6.08 14.95 2.94
N SER A 128 6.53 13.83 3.50
CA SER A 128 7.90 13.68 4.01
C SER A 128 8.95 13.91 2.91
N TYR A 129 8.76 13.26 1.76
CA TYR A 129 9.64 13.40 0.60
C TYR A 129 9.65 14.84 0.05
N LEU A 130 8.49 15.47 -0.12
CA LEU A 130 8.39 16.85 -0.61
C LEU A 130 8.98 17.87 0.37
N HIS A 131 8.70 17.72 1.66
CA HIS A 131 9.21 18.63 2.69
C HIS A 131 10.74 18.56 2.81
N SER A 132 11.33 17.35 2.71
CA SER A 132 12.78 17.18 2.73
C SER A 132 13.47 17.72 1.47
N HIS A 133 12.86 17.58 0.29
CA HIS A 133 13.37 18.15 -0.96
C HIS A 133 13.27 19.68 -1.03
N SER A 134 12.33 20.27 -0.29
CA SER A 134 12.08 21.71 -0.32
C SER A 134 13.04 22.54 0.53
N LYS A 135 13.80 21.91 1.44
CA LYS A 135 14.70 22.62 2.35
C LYS A 135 15.98 23.03 1.63
N PRO A 136 16.42 24.30 1.74
CA PRO A 136 17.73 24.70 1.25
C PRO A 136 18.83 23.92 1.99
N PRO A 137 19.96 23.59 1.34
CA PRO A 137 21.08 22.95 2.02
C PRO A 137 21.52 23.81 3.22
N SER A 138 21.44 23.23 4.40
CA SER A 138 21.76 23.91 5.65
C SER A 138 23.26 24.24 5.73
N SER A 139 23.59 25.54 5.63
CA SER A 139 24.86 26.22 5.94
C SER A 139 26.20 25.69 5.38
N ILE A 140 27.03 26.64 4.96
CA ILE A 140 28.36 26.53 4.34
C ILE A 140 29.44 25.83 5.22
N THR A 141 29.11 25.34 6.42
CA THR A 141 30.11 24.91 7.42
C THR A 141 30.35 23.40 7.52
N SER A 142 29.58 22.60 6.79
CA SER A 142 29.83 21.16 6.67
C SER A 142 29.63 20.77 5.21
N PRO A 143 30.52 19.96 4.60
CA PRO A 143 30.23 19.42 3.27
C PRO A 143 28.87 18.71 3.36
N PRO A 144 27.94 18.92 2.41
CA PRO A 144 26.72 18.14 2.36
C PRO A 144 27.14 16.67 2.33
N SER A 145 26.82 15.94 3.41
CA SER A 145 26.81 14.49 3.31
C SER A 145 25.84 14.17 2.16
N PRO A 146 26.15 13.22 1.26
CA PRO A 146 25.23 12.78 0.23
C PRO A 146 24.08 11.97 0.84
N SER A 147 23.43 12.49 1.89
CA SER A 147 22.18 11.99 2.42
C SER A 147 21.09 12.38 1.42
N THR A 148 20.85 11.50 0.46
CA THR A 148 19.63 11.53 -0.36
C THR A 148 18.42 11.75 0.55
N PRO A 149 17.41 12.55 0.17
CA PRO A 149 16.20 12.74 0.98
C PRO A 149 15.49 11.43 1.39
N LEU A 150 15.81 10.34 0.68
CA LEU A 150 15.38 8.98 0.96
C LEU A 150 15.95 8.38 2.26
N SER A 151 17.14 8.78 2.73
CA SER A 151 17.78 8.13 3.89
C SER A 151 17.11 8.47 5.22
N ASN A 152 16.53 9.67 5.34
CA ASN A 152 15.78 10.09 6.54
C ASN A 152 14.27 9.81 6.42
N LEU A 153 13.79 9.36 5.25
CA LEU A 153 12.38 9.14 4.97
C LEU A 153 11.72 8.17 5.97
N PRO A 154 12.31 7.03 6.37
CA PRO A 154 11.68 6.13 7.35
C PRO A 154 11.44 6.79 8.72
N GLN A 155 12.42 7.55 9.23
CA GLN A 155 12.32 8.21 10.54
C GLN A 155 11.33 9.38 10.54
N ASP A 156 11.33 10.18 9.46
CA ASP A 156 10.37 11.29 9.32
C ASP A 156 8.95 10.76 9.08
N PHE A 157 8.79 9.69 8.29
CA PHE A 157 7.52 8.98 8.15
C PHE A 157 7.02 8.45 9.50
N ALA A 158 7.87 7.80 10.29
CA ALA A 158 7.48 7.31 11.61
C ALA A 158 7.00 8.45 12.52
N SER A 159 7.70 9.59 12.52
CA SER A 159 7.31 10.78 13.28
C SER A 159 5.95 11.32 12.84
N ARG A 160 5.71 11.39 11.52
CA ARG A 160 4.42 11.80 10.95
C ARG A 160 3.30 10.81 11.25
N LEU A 161 3.58 9.52 11.23
CA LEU A 161 2.60 8.48 11.55
C LEU A 161 2.19 8.55 13.02
N GLN A 162 3.12 8.85 13.94
CA GLN A 162 2.78 9.08 15.35
C GLN A 162 1.87 10.29 15.55
N ILE A 163 2.13 11.38 14.81
CA ILE A 163 1.22 12.54 14.78
C ILE A 163 -0.13 12.11 14.20
N TRP A 164 -0.15 11.40 13.07
CA TRP A 164 -1.37 11.01 12.39
C TRP A 164 -2.27 10.15 13.29
N ILE A 165 -1.78 9.10 13.97
CA ILE A 165 -2.63 8.25 14.82
C ILE A 165 -3.36 8.99 15.96
N THR A 166 -2.95 10.23 16.28
CA THR A 166 -3.59 11.08 17.29
C THR A 166 -4.35 12.26 16.67
N GLN A 167 -3.72 12.96 15.73
CA GLN A 167 -4.18 14.23 15.17
C GLN A 167 -4.90 14.08 13.82
N GLY A 168 -4.66 12.98 13.11
CA GLY A 168 -5.11 12.73 11.74
C GLY A 168 -4.23 13.40 10.68
N LEU A 169 -4.70 13.46 9.43
CA LEU A 169 -4.00 14.13 8.34
C LEU A 169 -4.22 15.65 8.41
N LEU A 170 -3.31 16.33 9.10
CA LEU A 170 -3.40 17.76 9.41
C LEU A 170 -3.44 18.66 8.18
N ALA A 171 -2.80 18.29 7.07
CA ALA A 171 -2.84 19.06 5.82
C ALA A 171 -4.28 19.30 5.34
N LEU A 172 -5.18 18.33 5.55
CA LEU A 172 -6.58 18.37 5.13
C LEU A 172 -7.59 18.45 6.28
N ASN A 173 -7.12 18.57 7.53
CA ASN A 173 -7.95 18.49 8.75
C ASN A 173 -8.77 17.19 8.86
N ARG A 174 -8.24 16.09 8.33
CA ARG A 174 -8.94 14.80 8.38
C ARG A 174 -8.59 14.08 9.68
N PRO A 175 -9.55 13.50 10.41
CA PRO A 175 -9.27 12.72 11.62
C PRO A 175 -8.63 11.36 11.27
N PRO A 176 -7.99 10.68 12.24
CA PRO A 176 -7.37 9.38 11.99
C PRO A 176 -8.39 8.25 12.04
N CYS A 177 -9.22 8.16 11.00
CA CYS A 177 -10.11 7.02 10.78
C CYS A 177 -9.34 5.86 10.13
N GLY A 178 -9.82 4.62 10.30
CA GLY A 178 -9.26 3.44 9.63
C GLY A 178 -8.04 2.78 10.29
N ILE A 179 -7.49 3.34 11.38
CA ILE A 179 -6.24 2.85 12.00
C ILE A 179 -6.24 1.32 12.21
N GLY A 180 -5.38 0.61 11.47
CA GLY A 180 -5.14 -0.81 11.67
C GLY A 180 -4.56 -1.15 13.05
N GLN A 181 -4.96 -2.30 13.61
CA GLN A 181 -4.58 -2.70 14.98
C GLN A 181 -3.06 -2.78 15.21
N LEU A 182 -2.30 -3.30 14.23
CA LEU A 182 -0.85 -3.38 14.33
C LEU A 182 -0.22 -1.98 14.36
N VAL A 183 -0.65 -1.09 13.46
CA VAL A 183 -0.18 0.30 13.41
C VAL A 183 -0.47 0.99 14.74
N GLY A 184 -1.71 0.93 15.22
CA GLY A 184 -2.09 1.53 16.50
C GLY A 184 -1.25 1.01 17.68
N SER A 185 -0.99 -0.29 17.73
CA SER A 185 -0.23 -0.92 18.83
C SER A 185 1.26 -0.59 18.80
N VAL A 186 1.88 -0.58 17.61
CA VAL A 186 3.31 -0.29 17.44
C VAL A 186 3.60 1.20 17.64
N VAL A 187 2.82 2.07 16.98
CA VAL A 187 3.08 3.51 16.92
C VAL A 187 2.77 4.22 18.24
N SER A 188 1.81 3.70 19.02
CA SER A 188 1.48 4.23 20.35
C SER A 188 2.54 3.88 21.42
N ASN A 189 3.53 3.06 21.10
CA ASN A 189 4.60 2.74 22.04
C ASN A 189 5.47 3.99 22.31
N PRO A 190 5.74 4.38 23.57
CA PRO A 190 6.57 5.54 23.87
C PRO A 190 7.99 5.49 23.29
N SER A 191 8.53 4.28 23.05
CA SER A 191 9.87 4.09 22.45
C SER A 191 9.84 4.14 20.93
N TYR A 192 8.67 4.24 20.29
CA TYR A 192 8.50 4.14 18.84
C TYR A 192 9.42 5.08 18.06
N LEU A 193 9.48 6.36 18.42
CA LEU A 193 10.32 7.33 17.69
C LEU A 193 11.81 7.18 17.95
N SER A 194 12.23 6.48 19.02
CA SER A 194 13.65 6.22 19.24
C SER A 194 14.21 5.17 18.27
N ASP A 195 13.42 4.15 17.97
CA ASP A 195 13.73 3.12 16.99
C ASP A 195 12.41 2.44 16.52
N PRO A 196 11.81 2.94 15.42
CA PRO A 196 10.55 2.41 14.90
C PRO A 196 10.65 0.92 14.55
N THR A 197 11.74 0.53 13.88
CA THR A 197 11.97 -0.85 13.42
C THR A 197 12.20 -1.80 14.59
N ALA A 198 12.96 -1.42 15.61
CA ALA A 198 13.13 -2.26 16.80
C ALA A 198 11.84 -2.38 17.62
N THR A 199 11.04 -1.31 17.68
CA THR A 199 9.72 -1.33 18.33
C THR A 199 8.77 -2.28 17.61
N ALA A 200 8.69 -2.20 16.27
CA ALA A 200 7.93 -3.11 15.45
C ALA A 200 8.43 -4.57 15.58
N THR A 201 9.75 -4.77 15.61
CA THR A 201 10.39 -6.09 15.81
C THR A 201 10.00 -6.71 17.15
N THR A 202 10.04 -5.92 18.23
CA THR A 202 9.64 -6.37 19.55
C THR A 202 8.17 -6.79 19.57
N HIS A 203 7.29 -6.01 18.93
CA HIS A 203 5.87 -6.36 18.82
C HIS A 203 5.66 -7.64 17.99
N TRP A 204 6.33 -7.76 16.84
CA TRP A 204 6.26 -8.93 15.98
C TRP A 204 6.70 -10.22 16.70
N ARG A 205 7.80 -10.18 17.47
CA ARG A 205 8.23 -11.31 18.32
C ARG A 205 7.19 -11.68 19.38
N LYS A 206 6.57 -10.70 20.04
CA LYS A 206 5.49 -10.93 21.02
C LYS A 206 4.23 -11.56 20.39
N SER A 207 3.96 -11.28 19.11
CA SER A 207 2.88 -11.90 18.35
C SER A 207 3.22 -13.30 17.80
N HIS A 208 4.30 -13.91 18.30
CA HIS A 208 4.83 -15.19 17.82
C HIS A 208 5.15 -15.20 16.32
N ARG A 209 5.47 -14.03 15.73
CA ARG A 209 5.93 -13.92 14.34
C ARG A 209 4.88 -14.36 13.30
N HIS A 210 3.60 -14.40 13.66
CA HIS A 210 2.52 -14.86 12.78
C HIS A 210 1.75 -13.73 12.07
N VAL A 211 1.78 -12.52 12.62
CA VAL A 211 0.98 -11.38 12.15
C VAL A 211 1.66 -10.69 10.95
N ALA A 212 1.09 -10.85 9.75
CA ALA A 212 1.54 -10.19 8.52
C ALA A 212 0.41 -9.44 7.79
N PRO A 213 -0.04 -8.30 8.33
CA PRO A 213 -1.08 -7.50 7.70
C PRO A 213 -0.53 -6.65 6.55
N ASN A 214 -1.42 -6.22 5.66
CA ASN A 214 -1.14 -5.41 4.47
C ASN A 214 -0.89 -3.91 4.74
N GLY A 215 -0.97 -3.46 6.00
CA GLY A 215 -0.89 -2.03 6.33
C GLY A 215 0.40 -1.32 5.86
N SER A 216 1.51 -2.03 5.66
CA SER A 216 2.70 -1.45 5.01
C SER A 216 2.57 -1.39 3.49
N LEU A 217 2.03 -2.44 2.87
CA LEU A 217 1.85 -2.56 1.43
C LEU A 217 0.99 -1.42 0.88
N MET A 218 -0.12 -1.11 1.54
CA MET A 218 -1.12 -0.14 1.10
C MET A 218 -0.57 1.26 0.78
N ARG A 219 0.50 1.65 1.47
CA ARG A 219 1.03 3.02 1.46
C ARG A 219 2.38 3.19 0.77
N THR A 220 3.02 2.11 0.29
CA THR A 220 4.39 2.19 -0.26
C THR A 220 4.47 2.62 -1.71
N HIS A 221 3.37 2.67 -2.45
CA HIS A 221 3.36 3.03 -3.87
C HIS A 221 4.07 4.37 -4.24
N PRO A 222 4.05 5.45 -3.41
CA PRO A 222 4.77 6.68 -3.76
C PRO A 222 6.29 6.49 -3.87
N ILE A 223 6.86 5.51 -3.14
CA ILE A 223 8.30 5.21 -3.14
C ILE A 223 8.78 4.82 -4.53
N ALA A 224 7.96 4.10 -5.31
CA ALA A 224 8.28 3.75 -6.68
C ALA A 224 8.51 4.98 -7.57
N LEU A 225 7.75 6.06 -7.32
CA LEU A 225 7.81 7.31 -8.06
C LEU A 225 9.03 8.14 -7.64
N PHE A 226 9.35 8.14 -6.33
CA PHE A 226 10.58 8.78 -5.83
C PHE A 226 11.83 8.13 -6.44
N CYS A 227 11.76 6.82 -6.63
CA CYS A 227 12.84 5.99 -7.11
C CYS A 227 12.82 5.81 -8.64
N VAL A 228 12.04 6.61 -9.39
CA VAL A 228 11.91 6.47 -10.85
C VAL A 228 13.24 6.63 -11.59
N GLY A 229 14.16 7.46 -11.07
CA GLY A 229 15.52 7.60 -11.57
C GLY A 229 16.56 6.70 -10.87
N PHE A 230 16.19 5.98 -9.82
CA PHE A 230 17.14 5.21 -9.02
C PHE A 230 17.15 3.73 -9.44
N PRO A 231 18.22 2.96 -9.17
CA PRO A 231 18.24 1.51 -9.37
C PRO A 231 17.13 0.79 -8.60
N GLU A 232 16.70 -0.39 -9.09
CA GLU A 232 15.67 -1.21 -8.42
C GLU A 232 16.04 -1.52 -6.96
N THR A 233 17.32 -1.83 -6.70
CA THR A 233 17.82 -2.14 -5.35
C THR A 233 17.70 -0.99 -4.37
N ALA A 234 17.84 0.25 -4.83
CA ALA A 234 17.61 1.44 -4.00
C ALA A 234 16.11 1.57 -3.68
N ALA A 235 15.24 1.33 -4.65
CA ALA A 235 13.79 1.35 -4.46
C ALA A 235 13.33 0.28 -3.45
N TRP A 236 13.86 -0.95 -3.56
CA TRP A 236 13.59 -2.03 -2.61
C TRP A 236 14.05 -1.69 -1.20
N ARG A 237 15.26 -1.13 -1.05
CA ARG A 237 15.79 -0.72 0.26
C ARG A 237 14.88 0.31 0.93
N VAL A 238 14.47 1.35 0.22
CA VAL A 238 13.57 2.39 0.76
C VAL A 238 12.19 1.81 1.10
N ALA A 239 11.63 0.95 0.24
CA ALA A 239 10.36 0.28 0.50
C ALA A 239 10.41 -0.59 1.77
N ALA A 240 11.48 -1.38 1.92
CA ALA A 240 11.73 -2.19 3.10
C ALA A 240 11.88 -1.32 4.36
N ASP A 241 12.72 -0.29 4.33
CA ASP A 241 13.00 0.54 5.49
C ASP A 241 11.76 1.31 5.96
N VAL A 242 10.99 1.90 5.03
CA VAL A 242 9.72 2.58 5.35
C VAL A 242 8.67 1.59 5.84
N GLY A 243 8.51 0.42 5.21
CA GLY A 243 7.55 -0.61 5.62
C GLY A 243 7.83 -1.14 7.03
N ARG A 244 9.12 -1.40 7.33
CA ARG A 244 9.61 -1.96 8.60
C ARG A 244 9.46 -1.04 9.80
N THR A 245 9.17 0.25 9.59
CA THR A 245 8.78 1.15 10.69
C THR A 245 7.59 0.58 11.48
N THR A 246 6.73 -0.24 10.89
CA THR A 246 5.59 -0.86 11.59
C THR A 246 5.42 -2.35 11.29
N HIS A 247 5.78 -2.81 10.08
CA HIS A 247 5.57 -4.19 9.63
C HIS A 247 6.91 -4.81 9.26
N VAL A 248 7.53 -5.51 10.20
CA VAL A 248 8.84 -6.13 9.97
C VAL A 248 8.76 -7.55 9.41
N ASP A 249 7.57 -8.15 9.34
CA ASP A 249 7.40 -9.52 8.85
C ASP A 249 7.93 -9.66 7.40
N PRO A 250 8.73 -10.69 7.08
CA PRO A 250 9.29 -10.87 5.75
C PRO A 250 8.23 -10.87 4.63
N ARG A 251 7.03 -11.38 4.90
CA ARG A 251 5.91 -11.40 3.94
C ARG A 251 5.43 -9.98 3.61
N CYS A 252 5.41 -9.09 4.59
CA CYS A 252 5.08 -7.68 4.39
C CYS A 252 6.18 -6.98 3.58
N VAL A 253 7.45 -7.22 3.92
CA VAL A 253 8.61 -6.61 3.27
C VAL A 253 8.68 -6.99 1.79
N VAL A 254 8.57 -8.28 1.46
CA VAL A 254 8.63 -8.74 0.07
C VAL A 254 7.48 -8.16 -0.75
N SER A 255 6.29 -8.06 -0.17
CA SER A 255 5.12 -7.50 -0.85
C SER A 255 5.32 -6.03 -1.20
N CYS A 256 5.87 -5.23 -0.27
CA CYS A 256 6.20 -3.83 -0.54
C CYS A 256 7.25 -3.70 -1.65
N CYS A 257 8.30 -4.53 -1.61
CA CYS A 257 9.36 -4.53 -2.63
C CYS A 257 8.82 -4.86 -4.02
N ILE A 258 7.95 -5.86 -4.12
CA ILE A 258 7.31 -6.27 -5.38
C ILE A 258 6.46 -5.13 -5.95
N VAL A 259 5.53 -4.56 -5.17
CA VAL A 259 4.65 -3.49 -5.68
C VAL A 259 5.45 -2.27 -6.10
N VAL A 260 6.46 -1.88 -5.33
CA VAL A 260 7.34 -0.76 -5.67
C VAL A 260 8.13 -1.03 -6.96
N CYS A 261 8.64 -2.25 -7.15
CA CYS A 261 9.32 -2.67 -8.38
C CYS A 261 8.40 -2.63 -9.59
N LEU A 262 7.20 -3.21 -9.47
CA LEU A 262 6.20 -3.25 -10.54
C LEU A 262 5.78 -1.85 -10.97
N ILE A 263 5.45 -0.97 -10.03
CA ILE A 263 5.07 0.43 -10.36
C ILE A 263 6.22 1.16 -11.02
N ARG A 264 7.45 1.05 -10.47
CA ARG A 264 8.63 1.71 -11.04
C ARG A 264 8.88 1.23 -12.48
N GLY A 265 8.83 -0.08 -12.72
CA GLY A 265 9.02 -0.68 -14.05
C GLY A 265 7.92 -0.29 -15.04
N LEU A 266 6.65 -0.26 -14.61
CA LEU A 266 5.52 0.21 -15.42
C LEU A 266 5.69 1.69 -15.83
N VAL A 267 6.07 2.55 -14.89
CA VAL A 267 6.30 3.98 -15.15
C VAL A 267 7.45 4.18 -16.13
N ARG A 268 8.55 3.45 -15.97
CA ARG A 268 9.72 3.51 -16.86
C ARG A 268 9.52 2.83 -18.22
N GLY A 269 8.47 2.02 -18.37
CA GLY A 269 8.24 1.21 -19.57
C GLY A 269 9.15 -0.02 -19.66
N GLU A 270 9.72 -0.45 -18.54
CA GLU A 270 10.54 -1.67 -18.39
C GLU A 270 9.68 -2.92 -18.20
N ILE A 271 8.43 -2.73 -17.77
CA ILE A 271 7.42 -3.79 -17.64
C ILE A 271 6.32 -3.52 -18.66
N THR A 272 6.16 -4.42 -19.62
CA THR A 272 5.23 -4.28 -20.74
C THR A 272 4.27 -5.46 -20.90
N GLY A 273 4.60 -6.61 -20.32
CA GLY A 273 3.75 -7.80 -20.32
C GLY A 273 3.87 -8.64 -19.05
N GLU A 274 3.13 -9.75 -19.01
CA GLU A 274 3.07 -10.64 -17.84
C GLU A 274 4.41 -11.32 -17.53
N GLU A 275 5.21 -11.65 -18.56
CA GLU A 275 6.55 -12.22 -18.36
C GLU A 275 7.47 -11.24 -17.61
N ASP A 276 7.37 -9.94 -17.89
CA ASP A 276 8.14 -8.91 -17.18
C ASP A 276 7.66 -8.78 -15.72
N VAL A 277 6.35 -8.92 -15.49
CA VAL A 277 5.75 -8.94 -14.14
C VAL A 277 6.32 -10.09 -13.32
N ASP A 278 6.31 -11.30 -13.88
CA ASP A 278 6.82 -12.49 -13.20
C ASP A 278 8.32 -12.36 -12.93
N ALA A 279 9.09 -11.89 -13.91
CA ALA A 279 10.53 -11.64 -13.72
C ALA A 279 10.80 -10.60 -12.62
N ALA A 280 10.01 -9.52 -12.53
CA ALA A 280 10.15 -8.50 -11.49
C ALA A 280 9.78 -9.01 -10.10
N ILE A 281 8.74 -9.87 -10.00
CA ILE A 281 8.36 -10.56 -8.77
C ILE A 281 9.51 -11.44 -8.28
N GLU A 282 10.06 -12.28 -9.15
CA GLU A 282 11.14 -13.20 -8.80
C GLU A 282 12.42 -12.49 -8.38
N ARG A 283 12.81 -11.41 -9.08
CA ARG A 283 13.96 -10.58 -8.68
C ARG A 283 13.76 -9.94 -7.31
N SER A 284 12.57 -9.39 -7.05
CA SER A 284 12.25 -8.75 -5.77
C SER A 284 12.23 -9.76 -4.62
N TYR A 285 11.66 -10.95 -4.85
CA TYR A 285 11.63 -12.04 -3.89
C TYR A 285 13.03 -12.53 -3.55
N ALA A 286 13.85 -12.82 -4.56
CA ALA A 286 15.24 -13.25 -4.40
C ALA A 286 16.06 -12.21 -3.62
N TRP A 287 15.93 -10.92 -3.95
CA TRP A 287 16.64 -9.86 -3.24
C TRP A 287 16.32 -9.83 -1.75
N VAL A 288 15.04 -9.99 -1.36
CA VAL A 288 14.65 -10.05 0.06
C VAL A 288 15.22 -11.28 0.75
N CYS A 289 15.20 -12.44 0.10
CA CYS A 289 15.80 -13.68 0.65
C CYS A 289 17.30 -13.54 0.91
N GLU A 290 18.01 -12.74 0.10
CA GLU A 290 19.45 -12.49 0.25
C GLU A 290 19.79 -11.53 1.40
N GLN A 291 18.82 -10.83 2.01
CA GLN A 291 19.05 -9.91 3.12
C GLN A 291 18.75 -10.58 4.48
N PRO A 292 19.77 -10.92 5.31
CA PRO A 292 19.56 -11.58 6.59
C PRO A 292 18.69 -10.77 7.56
N GLU A 293 18.81 -9.46 7.55
CA GLU A 293 18.06 -8.55 8.42
C GLU A 293 16.59 -8.40 8.04
N LEU A 294 16.22 -8.72 6.79
CA LEU A 294 14.84 -8.73 6.32
C LEU A 294 14.19 -10.08 6.59
N MET A 295 14.93 -11.17 6.38
CA MET A 295 14.47 -12.54 6.67
C MET A 295 14.39 -12.85 8.16
N ASN A 296 15.28 -12.27 8.97
CA ASN A 296 15.29 -12.39 10.42
C ASN A 296 15.28 -10.99 11.08
N PRO A 297 14.09 -10.38 11.28
CA PRO A 297 13.95 -9.08 11.93
C PRO A 297 14.61 -9.03 13.32
N GLY A 298 15.59 -8.11 13.44
CA GLY A 298 16.40 -7.93 14.64
C GLY A 298 17.44 -9.03 14.86
N LEU A 299 17.78 -9.80 13.82
CA LEU A 299 18.79 -10.86 13.80
C LEU A 299 18.70 -11.76 15.03
N ASP A 300 17.50 -12.28 15.28
CA ASP A 300 17.21 -13.11 16.44
C ASP A 300 18.09 -14.37 16.43
N PRO A 301 19.03 -14.52 17.38
CA PRO A 301 19.94 -15.66 17.40
C PRO A 301 19.22 -16.95 17.85
N GLU A 302 18.00 -16.86 18.37
CA GLU A 302 17.22 -18.03 18.79
C GLU A 302 16.55 -18.75 17.62
N LEU A 303 16.41 -18.11 16.46
CA LEU A 303 15.81 -18.73 15.28
C LEU A 303 16.83 -19.58 14.52
N THR A 304 16.46 -20.83 14.27
CA THR A 304 17.19 -21.70 13.36
C THR A 304 17.02 -21.24 11.91
N ARG A 305 17.95 -21.66 11.04
CA ARG A 305 17.85 -21.40 9.59
C ARG A 305 16.52 -21.86 9.01
N TRP A 306 16.03 -23.03 9.42
CA TRP A 306 14.76 -23.58 8.94
C TRP A 306 13.56 -22.74 9.38
N GLU A 307 13.55 -22.23 10.61
CA GLU A 307 12.49 -21.33 11.08
C GLU A 307 12.48 -20.01 10.31
N ILE A 308 13.65 -19.45 10.01
CA ILE A 308 13.79 -18.24 9.19
C ILE A 308 13.23 -18.48 7.78
N GLU A 309 13.60 -19.58 7.14
CA GLU A 309 13.10 -19.94 5.80
C GLU A 309 11.58 -20.13 5.78
N ARG A 310 10.97 -20.60 6.88
CA ARG A 310 9.51 -20.74 7.02
C ARG A 310 8.75 -19.43 7.18
N LEU A 311 9.40 -18.34 7.63
CA LEU A 311 8.74 -17.03 7.72
C LEU A 311 8.32 -16.51 6.33
N LEU A 312 9.05 -16.92 5.29
CA LEU A 312 8.76 -16.59 3.90
C LEU A 312 8.56 -17.85 3.05
N GLU A 313 7.65 -18.73 3.49
CA GLU A 313 7.39 -20.00 2.80
C GLU A 313 6.96 -19.77 1.33
N ARG A 314 7.76 -20.32 0.41
CA ARG A 314 7.57 -20.15 -1.04
C ARG A 314 6.20 -20.62 -1.53
N LYS A 315 5.74 -21.77 -1.07
CA LYS A 315 4.45 -22.37 -1.50
C LYS A 315 3.27 -21.46 -1.15
N GLU A 316 3.30 -20.88 0.06
CA GLU A 316 2.25 -19.97 0.53
C GLU A 316 2.26 -18.65 -0.25
N PHE A 317 3.45 -18.13 -0.57
CA PHE A 317 3.63 -16.98 -1.46
C PHE A 317 3.05 -17.25 -2.86
N GLU A 318 3.45 -18.36 -3.49
CA GLU A 318 3.04 -18.70 -4.86
C GLU A 318 1.54 -18.91 -4.98
N ARG A 319 0.91 -19.54 -3.98
CA ARG A 319 -0.54 -19.75 -3.93
C ARG A 319 -1.34 -18.46 -4.16
N HIS A 320 -0.83 -17.33 -3.66
CA HIS A 320 -1.52 -16.06 -3.76
C HIS A 320 -1.05 -15.22 -4.95
N VAL A 321 0.26 -15.11 -5.15
CA VAL A 321 0.85 -14.24 -6.17
C VAL A 321 0.61 -14.74 -7.59
N TYR A 322 0.45 -16.05 -7.76
CA TYR A 322 0.17 -16.69 -9.04
C TYR A 322 -1.28 -17.22 -9.15
N ALA A 323 -2.20 -16.72 -8.33
CA ALA A 323 -3.61 -17.04 -8.45
C ALA A 323 -4.14 -16.68 -9.85
N GLU A 324 -4.98 -17.55 -10.43
CA GLU A 324 -5.55 -17.36 -11.77
C GLU A 324 -6.90 -16.63 -11.73
N GLY A 325 -7.56 -16.63 -10.57
CA GLY A 325 -8.87 -16.03 -10.34
C GLY A 325 -9.00 -15.38 -8.96
N LEU A 326 -9.92 -14.40 -8.84
CA LEU A 326 -10.18 -13.71 -7.57
C LEU A 326 -10.79 -14.63 -6.51
N ASP A 327 -11.47 -15.70 -6.93
CA ASP A 327 -12.07 -16.71 -6.07
C ASP A 327 -11.02 -17.54 -5.33
N GLU A 328 -9.86 -17.81 -5.93
CA GLU A 328 -8.75 -18.54 -5.31
C GLU A 328 -8.12 -17.80 -4.11
N LEU A 329 -8.27 -16.48 -4.08
CA LEU A 329 -7.72 -15.61 -3.02
C LEU A 329 -8.60 -15.54 -1.78
N GLU A 330 -9.86 -15.98 -1.87
CA GLU A 330 -10.82 -16.02 -0.75
C GLU A 330 -10.85 -14.68 0.03
N LEU A 331 -10.99 -13.55 -0.67
CA LEU A 331 -10.80 -12.20 -0.10
C LEU A 331 -11.77 -11.86 1.05
N GLU A 332 -12.97 -12.46 1.07
CA GLU A 332 -13.96 -12.27 2.15
C GLU A 332 -13.73 -13.15 3.39
N SER A 333 -12.68 -13.99 3.40
CA SER A 333 -12.35 -14.84 4.55
C SER A 333 -12.04 -14.01 5.80
N SER A 334 -12.95 -14.03 6.77
CA SER A 334 -12.86 -13.20 7.98
C SER A 334 -11.66 -13.53 8.89
N ARG A 335 -11.08 -14.73 8.77
CA ARG A 335 -9.91 -15.14 9.56
C ARG A 335 -8.60 -14.58 9.01
N GLU A 336 -8.56 -14.26 7.72
CA GLU A 336 -7.37 -13.86 6.97
C GLU A 336 -7.54 -12.47 6.35
N MET A 337 -8.56 -11.73 6.79
CA MET A 337 -8.80 -10.36 6.39
C MET A 337 -7.61 -9.48 6.79
N GLY A 338 -7.15 -8.64 5.88
CA GLY A 338 -5.91 -7.88 6.06
C GLY A 338 -4.63 -8.66 5.78
N TYR A 339 -4.66 -9.96 5.43
CA TYR A 339 -3.45 -10.72 5.14
C TYR A 339 -2.73 -10.18 3.88
N VAL A 340 -1.44 -9.88 4.02
CA VAL A 340 -0.67 -9.18 2.99
C VAL A 340 -0.63 -9.90 1.64
N TYR A 341 -0.57 -11.24 1.62
CA TYR A 341 -0.53 -11.97 0.35
C TYR A 341 -1.86 -11.99 -0.40
N LYS A 342 -3.00 -11.87 0.29
CA LYS A 342 -4.30 -11.69 -0.40
C LYS A 342 -4.37 -10.34 -1.11
N CYS A 343 -3.86 -9.30 -0.45
CA CYS A 343 -3.74 -7.97 -1.04
C CYS A 343 -2.75 -7.96 -2.22
N LEU A 344 -1.54 -8.49 -2.02
CA LEU A 344 -0.54 -8.59 -3.09
C LEU A 344 -1.07 -9.42 -4.28
N GLY A 345 -1.61 -10.60 -4.02
CA GLY A 345 -2.16 -11.51 -5.03
C GLY A 345 -3.28 -10.87 -5.83
N SER A 346 -4.23 -10.22 -5.16
CA SER A 346 -5.33 -9.53 -5.85
C SER A 346 -4.82 -8.37 -6.71
N ALA A 347 -3.84 -7.59 -6.23
CA ALA A 347 -3.24 -6.50 -6.98
C ALA A 347 -2.47 -6.98 -8.22
N VAL A 348 -1.66 -8.04 -8.09
CA VAL A 348 -0.91 -8.64 -9.20
C VAL A 348 -1.85 -9.28 -10.23
N LEU A 349 -2.85 -10.07 -9.77
CA LEU A 349 -3.86 -10.65 -10.67
C LEU A 349 -4.61 -9.55 -11.42
N THR A 350 -5.00 -8.49 -10.73
CA THR A 350 -5.69 -7.33 -11.33
C THR A 350 -4.82 -6.65 -12.38
N LEU A 351 -3.51 -6.50 -12.12
CA LEU A 351 -2.56 -5.98 -13.10
C LEU A 351 -2.48 -6.88 -14.35
N ARG A 352 -2.34 -8.20 -14.19
CA ARG A 352 -2.30 -9.16 -15.31
C ARG A 352 -3.58 -9.09 -16.16
N LEU A 353 -4.74 -9.08 -15.51
CA LEU A 353 -6.03 -8.87 -16.19
C LEU A 353 -6.07 -7.53 -16.92
N GLY A 354 -5.53 -6.46 -16.31
CA GLY A 354 -5.36 -5.15 -16.93
C GLY A 354 -4.51 -5.21 -18.20
N MET A 355 -3.36 -5.87 -18.18
CA MET A 355 -2.48 -6.02 -19.35
C MET A 355 -3.18 -6.75 -20.49
N ARG A 356 -3.85 -7.88 -20.21
CA ARG A 356 -4.65 -8.62 -21.19
C ARG A 356 -5.75 -7.74 -21.80
N MET A 357 -6.47 -7.01 -20.95
CA MET A 357 -7.56 -6.13 -21.37
C MET A 357 -7.07 -4.93 -22.18
N VAL A 358 -5.97 -4.28 -21.81
CA VAL A 358 -5.41 -3.15 -22.58
C VAL A 358 -5.05 -3.60 -23.99
N GLY A 359 -4.48 -4.80 -24.18
CA GLY A 359 -4.21 -5.36 -25.49
C GLY A 359 -5.46 -5.49 -26.37
N VAL A 360 -6.56 -6.02 -25.80
CA VAL A 360 -7.84 -6.22 -26.51
C VAL A 360 -8.60 -4.89 -26.70
N CYS A 361 -8.77 -4.10 -25.65
CA CYS A 361 -9.50 -2.84 -25.64
C CYS A 361 -8.77 -1.74 -26.42
N GLY A 362 -7.44 -1.82 -26.54
CA GLY A 362 -6.64 -0.93 -27.39
C GLY A 362 -7.09 -0.99 -28.85
N VAL A 363 -7.40 -2.19 -29.36
CA VAL A 363 -7.97 -2.39 -30.71
C VAL A 363 -9.37 -1.79 -30.84
N GLN A 364 -10.14 -1.77 -29.74
CA GLN A 364 -11.53 -1.33 -29.73
C GLN A 364 -11.73 0.13 -29.30
N GLY A 365 -10.66 0.84 -28.93
CA GLY A 365 -10.74 2.22 -28.43
C GLY A 365 -11.37 2.35 -27.04
N LYS A 366 -11.37 1.29 -26.21
CA LYS A 366 -12.07 1.21 -24.92
C LYS A 366 -11.17 1.10 -23.69
N VAL A 367 -9.91 1.50 -23.82
CA VAL A 367 -8.93 1.38 -22.72
C VAL A 367 -9.36 2.12 -21.45
N GLY A 368 -10.15 3.20 -21.58
CA GLY A 368 -10.70 3.94 -20.44
C GLY A 368 -11.71 3.15 -19.58
N GLU A 369 -12.24 2.02 -20.07
CA GLU A 369 -13.15 1.16 -19.30
C GLU A 369 -12.39 0.14 -18.41
N VAL A 370 -11.09 -0.08 -18.65
CA VAL A 370 -10.31 -1.15 -17.99
C VAL A 370 -10.18 -0.94 -16.49
N PHE A 371 -9.84 0.28 -16.07
CA PHE A 371 -9.64 0.61 -14.65
C PHE A 371 -10.92 0.42 -13.84
N GLU A 372 -12.01 1.07 -14.26
CA GLU A 372 -13.29 1.02 -13.56
C GLU A 372 -13.81 -0.41 -13.45
N ARG A 373 -13.75 -1.18 -14.54
CA ARG A 373 -14.25 -2.56 -14.56
C ARG A 373 -13.49 -3.44 -13.58
N LEU A 374 -12.16 -3.43 -13.63
CA LEU A 374 -11.35 -4.33 -12.82
C LEU A 374 -11.37 -3.95 -11.33
N ILE A 375 -11.34 -2.66 -11.01
CA ILE A 375 -11.51 -2.21 -9.62
C ILE A 375 -12.91 -2.58 -9.11
N THR A 376 -13.96 -2.40 -9.92
CA THR A 376 -15.32 -2.82 -9.56
C THR A 376 -15.41 -4.32 -9.31
N ASP A 377 -14.84 -5.16 -10.17
CA ASP A 377 -14.85 -6.62 -10.01
C ASP A 377 -14.09 -7.05 -8.74
N LEU A 378 -13.01 -6.35 -8.40
CA LEU A 378 -12.21 -6.58 -7.19
C LEU A 378 -12.98 -6.18 -5.92
N ILE A 379 -13.49 -4.95 -5.84
CA ILE A 379 -14.17 -4.47 -4.63
C ILE A 379 -15.43 -5.27 -4.32
N LEU A 380 -16.10 -5.82 -5.34
CA LEU A 380 -17.28 -6.66 -5.16
C LEU A 380 -16.97 -8.03 -4.56
N GLN A 381 -15.70 -8.43 -4.45
CA GLN A 381 -15.33 -9.58 -3.61
C GLN A 381 -15.53 -9.31 -2.11
N GLY A 382 -15.65 -8.03 -1.70
CA GLY A 382 -15.77 -7.65 -0.31
C GLY A 382 -14.47 -7.90 0.46
N GLY A 383 -14.59 -8.18 1.76
CA GLY A 383 -13.42 -8.37 2.62
C GLY A 383 -12.63 -7.06 2.77
N ASP A 384 -11.32 -7.09 2.66
CA ASP A 384 -10.47 -5.90 2.84
C ASP A 384 -10.37 -5.05 1.56
N ALA A 385 -11.53 -4.58 1.10
CA ALA A 385 -11.72 -4.11 -0.27
C ALA A 385 -11.06 -2.76 -0.58
N ASP A 386 -11.01 -1.82 0.37
CA ASP A 386 -10.30 -0.54 0.23
C ASP A 386 -8.81 -0.78 0.01
N THR A 387 -8.17 -1.59 0.86
CA THR A 387 -6.73 -1.87 0.73
C THR A 387 -6.39 -2.65 -0.52
N ASN A 388 -7.16 -3.70 -0.83
CA ASN A 388 -6.97 -4.47 -2.07
C ASN A 388 -7.07 -3.56 -3.30
N ALA A 389 -8.09 -2.68 -3.34
CA ALA A 389 -8.30 -1.78 -4.45
C ALA A 389 -7.31 -0.61 -4.49
N ALA A 390 -6.81 -0.11 -3.36
CA ALA A 390 -5.77 0.92 -3.30
C ALA A 390 -4.48 0.43 -3.98
N VAL A 391 -4.01 -0.75 -3.60
CA VAL A 391 -2.78 -1.34 -4.17
C VAL A 391 -2.97 -1.73 -5.64
N ALA A 392 -4.11 -2.35 -5.99
CA ALA A 392 -4.45 -2.67 -7.37
C ALA A 392 -4.62 -1.40 -8.23
N GLY A 393 -5.21 -0.35 -7.67
CA GLY A 393 -5.43 0.94 -8.30
C GLY A 393 -4.12 1.68 -8.59
N ALA A 394 -3.12 1.58 -7.71
CA ALA A 394 -1.78 2.11 -7.98
C ALA A 394 -1.12 1.42 -9.19
N LEU A 395 -1.19 0.09 -9.27
CA LEU A 395 -0.65 -0.70 -10.39
C LEU A 395 -1.41 -0.43 -11.69
N LEU A 396 -2.74 -0.53 -11.67
CA LEU A 396 -3.57 -0.27 -12.86
C LEU A 396 -3.43 1.18 -13.32
N GLY A 397 -3.41 2.14 -12.40
CA GLY A 397 -3.18 3.54 -12.72
C GLY A 397 -1.83 3.78 -13.37
N SER A 398 -0.78 3.06 -12.93
CA SER A 398 0.55 3.08 -13.57
C SER A 398 0.58 2.42 -14.95
N LEU A 399 -0.33 1.45 -15.19
CA LEU A 399 -0.48 0.80 -16.49
C LEU A 399 -1.24 1.69 -17.49
N VAL A 400 -2.43 2.17 -17.11
CA VAL A 400 -3.35 2.86 -18.03
C VAL A 400 -3.12 4.38 -18.10
N GLY A 401 -2.51 4.97 -17.08
CA GLY A 401 -2.28 6.42 -16.97
C GLY A 401 -3.51 7.22 -16.54
N TYR A 402 -3.29 8.43 -16.04
CA TYR A 402 -4.32 9.31 -15.49
C TYR A 402 -5.42 9.66 -16.50
N ALA A 403 -5.05 9.95 -17.74
CA ALA A 403 -5.98 10.33 -18.81
C ALA A 403 -7.04 9.26 -19.11
N ARG A 404 -6.87 8.03 -18.61
CA ARG A 404 -7.78 6.90 -18.81
C ARG A 404 -8.53 6.48 -17.53
N LEU A 405 -8.34 7.20 -16.43
CA LEU A 405 -9.13 6.96 -15.22
C LEU A 405 -10.58 7.44 -15.42
N PRO A 406 -11.57 6.78 -14.80
CA PRO A 406 -12.98 7.14 -14.94
C PRO A 406 -13.25 8.56 -14.42
N ALA A 407 -13.72 9.45 -15.30
CA ALA A 407 -13.98 10.86 -14.98
C ALA A 407 -14.99 11.02 -13.83
N HIS A 408 -16.09 10.25 -13.84
CA HIS A 408 -17.12 10.27 -12.79
C HIS A 408 -16.65 9.74 -11.43
N TRP A 409 -15.45 9.15 -11.34
CA TRP A 409 -14.78 8.89 -10.08
C TRP A 409 -13.78 10.01 -9.80
N SER A 410 -12.85 10.25 -10.71
CA SER A 410 -11.75 11.19 -10.50
C SER A 410 -12.22 12.63 -10.24
N ASP A 411 -13.29 13.10 -10.88
CA ASP A 411 -13.87 14.44 -10.68
C ASP A 411 -14.66 14.59 -9.39
N GLY A 412 -15.17 13.48 -8.84
CA GLY A 412 -15.89 13.47 -7.57
C GLY A 412 -15.02 13.14 -6.35
N LEU A 413 -13.74 12.82 -6.55
CA LEU A 413 -12.81 12.49 -5.49
C LEU A 413 -12.60 13.70 -4.55
N ALA A 414 -12.88 13.53 -3.27
CA ALA A 414 -12.64 14.59 -2.29
C ALA A 414 -11.16 14.99 -2.26
N HIS A 415 -10.85 16.27 -2.13
CA HIS A 415 -9.48 16.83 -2.08
C HIS A 415 -8.63 16.55 -3.33
N LYS A 416 -9.25 16.22 -4.48
CA LYS A 416 -8.55 15.95 -5.75
C LYS A 416 -7.58 17.06 -6.14
N GLU A 417 -8.01 18.32 -6.13
CA GLU A 417 -7.20 19.46 -6.58
C GLU A 417 -5.94 19.61 -5.72
N TRP A 418 -6.09 19.41 -4.41
CA TRP A 418 -4.96 19.43 -3.47
C TRP A 418 -3.98 18.30 -3.79
N LEU A 419 -4.48 17.08 -3.98
CA LEU A 419 -3.65 15.92 -4.33
C LEU A 419 -2.92 16.12 -5.68
N MET A 420 -3.63 16.61 -6.70
CA MET A 420 -3.03 16.94 -8.00
C MET A 420 -1.91 17.98 -7.87
N GLY A 421 -2.05 18.95 -6.97
CA GLY A 421 -1.00 19.91 -6.64
C GLY A 421 0.24 19.26 -6.00
N LYS A 422 0.05 18.29 -5.09
CA LYS A 422 1.16 17.51 -4.51
C LYS A 422 1.84 16.61 -5.52
N ILE A 423 1.08 15.98 -6.42
CA ILE A 423 1.64 15.17 -7.51
C ILE A 423 2.45 16.04 -8.47
N LEU A 424 1.97 17.24 -8.82
CA LEU A 424 2.75 18.18 -9.65
C LEU A 424 4.09 18.52 -9.00
N ARG A 425 4.08 18.81 -7.69
CA ARG A 425 5.31 19.07 -6.93
C ARG A 425 6.23 17.85 -6.91
N LEU A 426 5.67 16.65 -6.77
CA LEU A 426 6.44 15.40 -6.87
C LEU A 426 7.15 15.30 -8.21
N THR A 427 6.46 15.53 -9.33
CA THR A 427 7.08 15.43 -10.67
C THR A 427 8.26 16.37 -10.85
N LYS A 428 8.25 17.54 -10.18
CA LYS A 428 9.39 18.46 -10.12
C LYS A 428 10.49 17.94 -9.19
N ALA A 429 10.13 17.45 -8.00
CA ALA A 429 11.08 16.91 -7.03
C ALA A 429 11.91 15.76 -7.60
N VAL A 430 11.27 14.86 -8.35
CA VAL A 430 11.94 13.71 -8.98
C VAL A 430 12.61 14.03 -10.32
N GLY A 431 12.54 15.29 -10.79
CA GLY A 431 13.19 15.73 -12.03
C GLY A 431 12.52 15.31 -13.34
N VAL A 432 11.27 14.83 -13.30
CA VAL A 432 10.51 14.47 -14.51
C VAL A 432 10.01 15.73 -15.24
N VAL A 433 9.58 16.73 -14.46
CA VAL A 433 9.21 18.07 -14.93
C VAL A 433 10.26 19.07 -14.47
N GLU A 434 10.70 19.95 -15.36
CA GLU A 434 11.61 21.03 -15.00
C GLU A 434 10.97 21.97 -13.96
N GLY A 435 11.73 22.28 -12.92
CA GLY A 435 11.32 23.23 -11.90
C GLY A 435 11.99 22.98 -10.57
N GLN A 436 11.81 23.93 -9.66
CA GLN A 436 12.22 23.79 -8.27
C GLN A 436 11.01 23.55 -7.38
N VAL A 437 11.25 22.87 -6.27
CA VAL A 437 10.26 22.64 -5.22
C VAL A 437 10.63 23.53 -4.05
N HIS A 438 9.74 24.44 -3.69
CA HIS A 438 9.91 25.36 -2.56
C HIS A 438 9.11 24.88 -1.37
N GLU A 439 9.46 25.34 -0.17
CA GLU A 439 8.76 25.00 1.07
C GLU A 439 7.28 25.40 1.01
N VAL A 440 6.41 24.52 1.50
CA VAL A 440 4.98 24.76 1.66
C VAL A 440 4.56 24.26 3.04
N GLU A 441 3.77 25.07 3.74
CA GLU A 441 3.44 24.86 5.16
C GLU A 441 2.71 23.54 5.41
N ASP A 442 1.77 23.17 4.53
CA ASP A 442 0.95 21.95 4.66
C ASP A 442 1.73 20.64 4.43
N GLU A 443 3.00 20.72 4.05
CA GLU A 443 3.91 19.56 3.92
C GLU A 443 4.72 19.30 5.19
N ALA A 444 4.72 20.24 6.14
CA ALA A 444 5.31 20.01 7.45
C ALA A 444 4.57 18.88 8.20
N ALA A 445 5.23 18.25 9.18
CA ALA A 445 4.64 17.13 9.92
C ALA A 445 3.37 17.51 10.69
N ASN A 446 3.23 18.79 11.06
CA ASN A 446 2.04 19.37 11.68
C ASN A 446 1.06 19.99 10.67
N GLY A 447 1.28 19.83 9.36
CA GLY A 447 0.46 20.42 8.29
C GLY A 447 0.38 21.95 8.35
N GLY A 448 1.41 22.63 8.88
CA GLY A 448 1.43 24.09 9.05
C GLY A 448 0.59 24.59 10.21
N LYS A 449 0.14 23.70 11.11
CA LYS A 449 -0.82 24.02 12.18
C LYS A 449 -0.26 23.74 13.57
N THR A 450 -0.86 24.35 14.58
CA THR A 450 -0.64 23.94 15.97
C THR A 450 -1.34 22.61 16.23
N LEU A 451 -0.68 21.68 16.92
CA LEU A 451 -1.29 20.40 17.28
C LEU A 451 -2.41 20.62 18.31
N MET A 452 -3.51 19.86 18.17
CA MET A 452 -4.61 19.92 19.12
C MET A 452 -4.15 19.42 20.50
N SER A 453 -4.54 20.16 21.53
CA SER A 453 -4.44 19.76 22.92
C SER A 453 -5.36 18.58 23.23
N LYS A 454 -5.17 17.95 24.40
CA LYS A 454 -6.01 16.84 24.85
C LYS A 454 -7.51 17.20 24.86
N SER A 455 -7.86 18.40 25.33
CA SER A 455 -9.27 18.85 25.37
C SER A 455 -9.85 19.01 23.96
N GLU A 456 -9.08 19.56 23.02
CA GLU A 456 -9.51 19.73 21.63
C GLU A 456 -9.69 18.38 20.92
N LEU A 457 -8.81 17.41 21.19
CA LEU A 457 -8.96 16.04 20.70
C LEU A 457 -10.23 15.39 21.26
N GLU A 458 -10.47 15.50 22.57
CA GLU A 458 -11.70 14.97 23.20
C GLU A 458 -12.96 15.62 22.60
N ASP A 459 -12.93 16.92 22.29
CA ASP A 459 -14.04 17.63 21.67
C ASP A 459 -14.29 17.18 20.22
N ARG A 460 -13.22 17.02 19.42
CA ARG A 460 -13.27 16.46 18.07
C ARG A 460 -13.89 15.07 18.07
N ASP A 461 -13.39 14.19 18.93
CA ASP A 461 -13.81 12.79 18.98
C ASP A 461 -15.28 12.65 19.42
N ARG A 462 -15.74 13.47 20.37
CA ARG A 462 -17.17 13.56 20.73
C ARG A 462 -18.03 14.02 19.55
N GLY A 463 -17.57 15.03 18.80
CA GLY A 463 -18.27 15.53 17.62
C GLY A 463 -18.39 14.47 16.52
N MET A 464 -17.32 13.73 16.27
CA MET A 464 -17.31 12.61 15.31
C MET A 464 -18.28 11.51 15.72
N LEU A 465 -18.23 11.07 16.99
CA LEU A 465 -19.13 10.02 17.50
C LEU A 465 -20.60 10.43 17.34
N HIS A 466 -20.92 11.69 17.65
CA HIS A 466 -22.27 12.21 17.44
C HIS A 466 -22.69 12.12 15.97
N LYS A 467 -21.84 12.54 15.02
CA LYS A 467 -22.11 12.47 13.57
C LYS A 467 -22.34 11.03 13.10
N ILE A 468 -21.52 10.08 13.54
CA ILE A 468 -21.64 8.66 13.20
C ILE A 468 -23.00 8.11 13.67
N LEU A 469 -23.36 8.37 14.92
CA LEU A 469 -24.62 7.92 15.51
C LEU A 469 -25.86 8.54 14.84
N SER A 470 -25.78 9.82 14.44
CA SER A 470 -26.85 10.48 13.69
C SER A 470 -27.08 9.82 12.33
N ARG A 471 -26.02 9.57 11.55
CA ARG A 471 -26.12 8.92 10.22
C ARG A 471 -26.68 7.50 10.31
N ASP A 472 -26.27 6.72 11.31
CA ASP A 472 -26.81 5.37 11.53
C ASP A 472 -28.30 5.39 11.91
N ARG A 473 -28.73 6.38 12.72
CA ARG A 473 -30.15 6.58 13.05
C ARG A 473 -30.97 6.92 11.81
N GLU A 474 -30.52 7.87 11.00
CA GLU A 474 -31.20 8.25 9.76
C GLU A 474 -31.36 7.08 8.79
N ARG A 475 -30.34 6.20 8.68
CA ARG A 475 -30.43 4.97 7.88
C ARG A 475 -31.52 4.04 8.40
N LYS A 476 -31.51 3.74 9.70
CA LYS A 476 -32.51 2.86 10.33
C LYS A 476 -33.93 3.37 10.11
N GLU A 477 -34.14 4.69 10.21
CA GLU A 477 -35.43 5.31 9.90
C GLU A 477 -35.82 5.19 8.42
N LYS A 478 -34.88 5.39 7.48
CA LYS A 478 -35.12 5.19 6.04
C LYS A 478 -35.49 3.73 5.73
N GLU A 479 -34.79 2.76 6.31
CA GLU A 479 -35.06 1.33 6.16
C GLU A 479 -36.45 0.96 6.70
N GLU A 480 -36.81 1.46 7.87
CA GLU A 480 -38.12 1.24 8.47
C GLU A 480 -39.25 1.83 7.60
N ARG A 481 -39.07 3.05 7.06
CA ARG A 481 -40.01 3.67 6.12
C ARG A 481 -40.18 2.83 4.85
N ARG A 482 -39.08 2.36 4.24
CA ARG A 482 -39.10 1.47 3.06
C ARG A 482 -39.82 0.16 3.36
N ARG A 483 -39.56 -0.46 4.52
CA ARG A 483 -40.20 -1.71 4.95
C ARG A 483 -41.71 -1.53 5.17
N ASN A 484 -42.13 -0.40 5.73
CA ASN A 484 -43.53 -0.08 5.97
C ASN A 484 -44.28 0.22 4.65
N GLN A 485 -43.66 0.90 3.70
CA GLN A 485 -44.21 1.12 2.36
C GLN A 485 -44.38 -0.20 1.57
N GLY A 486 -43.40 -1.11 1.64
CA GLY A 486 -43.49 -2.42 0.99
C GLY A 486 -44.60 -3.32 1.56
N LYS A 487 -44.89 -3.24 2.87
CA LYS A 487 -46.01 -3.94 3.51
C LYS A 487 -47.38 -3.38 3.10
N GLY A 488 -47.49 -2.06 2.88
CA GLY A 488 -48.73 -1.41 2.45
C GLY A 488 -49.21 -1.87 1.08
N ILE A 489 -48.29 -2.09 0.13
CA ILE A 489 -48.60 -2.56 -1.22
C ILE A 489 -48.96 -4.07 -1.22
N GLY A 490 -48.25 -4.89 -0.43
CA GLY A 490 -48.55 -6.32 -0.29
C GLY A 490 -49.86 -6.65 0.44
N GLY A 491 -50.37 -5.73 1.27
CA GLY A 491 -51.67 -5.85 1.92
C GLY A 491 -52.87 -5.55 1.01
N TRP A 492 -52.64 -4.82 -0.09
CA TRP A 492 -53.70 -4.45 -1.04
C TRP A 492 -53.95 -5.52 -2.12
N PHE A 493 -52.93 -6.31 -2.47
CA PHE A 493 -53.05 -7.47 -3.37
C PHE A 493 -53.55 -8.76 -2.70
N LYS A 494 -53.95 -8.69 -1.42
CA LYS A 494 -54.48 -9.82 -0.64
C LYS A 494 -55.94 -9.66 -0.20
N LYS A 495 -56.70 -8.76 -0.82
CA LYS A 495 -58.15 -8.64 -0.59
C LYS A 495 -58.95 -8.85 -1.87
#